data_AF-A0A0C9V2P8-F1
#
_entry.id   AF-A0A0C9V2P8-F1
#
_cell.length_a   1.000
_cell.length_b   1.000
_cell.length_c   1.000
_cell.angle_alpha   90.00
_cell.angle_beta   90.00
_cell.angle_gamma   90.00
#
_symmetry.space_group_name_H-M   'P 1'
#
loop_
_entity.id
_entity.type
_entity.pdbx_description
1 polymer ?
#
loop_
_entity_poly.entity_id
_entity_poly.type
_entity_poly.pdbx_seq_one_letter_code
_entity_poly.pdbx_strand_id
1 'polypeptide(L)'
;MENLSVYEVGEILIGMWAIPASLPAGFQIDHVKQVVGGIVNEIEIDSLLTLVSALQYNIEGQDGIITVDGLLHLLQVVAASQCQDPPGPVVTDPDLNGLRFRHLGIPKADKTYFENCIRVSGNRVLTENEAILLWGSTFFSTGPSEQFQTIIASLKHIWNILPKYPGGMTMDPHAATIGLYLSGMAVNLYVPYSLPSHIYYTIFHWFQTYDKEEPAEPIQPYPVTELIQKLDINAIAQLLSYNIKQALQSTIRTVSPVESLEERMTSSLPQCHIFLQIGNTELNKAICLIIDQLLGWQRKHGGLPPPLVTAAEVDFFHRGDSNGPTSADFRLDWEKSPHSGWNLAASFVFADYFMQWAESSSLRGMMPKQKMSRDTLSFAFRKRFYRLQAQYWKSVASQQPPVQNVPVGLSVHTISQECRERRRHRKKRRFENRQDIILAHPEWDTGYWEAHEALGVDGTSSDESEDETCSTNRFYRIPQPWRSRRIDRMVGRIDDARDEAARRKRRFIRSGRVFRVRIGDHPTKKNTKVPPGLPLDFYNAEWLSMHPEIIKQLAPTPFIRIPEFNA
;
A
#
# COMPACT_ATOMS: atom_id res chain seq x y z
N MET A 1 18.06 -3.32 11.59
CA MET A 1 18.05 -3.50 10.11
C MET A 1 16.68 -4.02 9.70
N GLU A 2 16.01 -3.32 8.78
CA GLU A 2 14.72 -3.73 8.22
C GLU A 2 14.98 -4.56 6.95
N ASN A 3 14.19 -5.62 6.73
CA ASN A 3 14.21 -6.40 5.48
C ASN A 3 13.05 -5.92 4.63
N LEU A 4 13.34 -5.43 3.42
CA LEU A 4 12.32 -5.13 2.41
C LEU A 4 12.57 -6.00 1.19
N SER A 5 11.50 -6.41 0.49
CA SER A 5 11.67 -7.10 -0.78
C SER A 5 12.32 -6.17 -1.82
N VAL A 6 13.01 -6.75 -2.80
CA VAL A 6 13.57 -6.00 -3.94
C VAL A 6 12.53 -5.12 -4.61
N TYR A 7 11.30 -5.61 -4.75
CA TYR A 7 10.20 -4.87 -5.35
C TYR A 7 9.80 -3.65 -4.52
N GLU A 8 9.66 -3.80 -3.20
CA GLU A 8 9.33 -2.69 -2.30
C GLU A 8 10.42 -1.62 -2.32
N VAL A 9 11.70 -2.02 -2.28
CA VAL A 9 12.82 -1.07 -2.42
C VAL A 9 12.74 -0.37 -3.77
N GLY A 10 12.51 -1.11 -4.85
CA GLY A 10 12.35 -0.57 -6.20
C GLY A 10 11.26 0.50 -6.29
N GLU A 11 10.07 0.24 -5.75
CA GLU A 11 8.96 1.21 -5.71
C GLU A 11 9.32 2.48 -4.94
N ILE A 12 10.02 2.34 -3.81
CA ILE A 12 10.47 3.51 -3.02
C ILE A 12 11.48 4.33 -3.82
N LEU A 13 12.44 3.67 -4.48
CA LEU A 13 13.44 4.34 -5.30
C LEU A 13 12.84 5.03 -6.51
N ILE A 14 11.91 4.38 -7.21
CA ILE A 14 11.14 5.00 -8.31
C ILE A 14 10.42 6.26 -7.79
N GLY A 15 9.78 6.16 -6.62
CA GLY A 15 9.09 7.30 -6.02
C GLY A 15 10.01 8.46 -5.65
N MET A 16 11.25 8.21 -5.24
CA MET A 16 12.15 9.24 -4.70
C MET A 16 13.19 9.77 -5.68
N TRP A 17 13.77 8.88 -6.49
CA TRP A 17 15.03 9.11 -7.21
C TRP A 17 14.88 9.04 -8.73
N ALA A 18 13.71 8.66 -9.26
CA ALA A 18 13.47 8.71 -10.69
C ALA A 18 13.51 10.16 -11.21
N ILE A 19 14.17 10.35 -12.35
CA ILE A 19 14.28 11.65 -13.01
C ILE A 19 12.88 12.14 -13.38
N PRO A 20 12.44 13.32 -12.90
CA PRO A 20 11.12 13.84 -13.22
C PRO A 20 10.87 13.91 -14.73
N ALA A 21 9.70 13.43 -15.16
CA ALA A 21 9.27 13.39 -16.56
C ALA A 21 10.11 12.52 -17.52
N SER A 22 11.03 11.69 -17.02
CA SER A 22 11.68 10.66 -17.85
C SER A 22 10.68 9.56 -18.27
N LEU A 23 10.69 9.19 -19.55
CA LEU A 23 9.86 8.13 -20.14
C LEU A 23 10.73 7.27 -21.09
N PRO A 24 11.06 6.01 -20.74
CA PRO A 24 10.75 5.32 -19.48
C PRO A 24 11.44 6.01 -18.28
N ALA A 25 11.01 5.68 -17.06
CA ALA A 25 11.63 6.24 -15.86
C ALA A 25 13.13 5.87 -15.82
N GLY A 26 13.97 6.89 -15.69
CA GLY A 26 15.42 6.76 -15.60
C GLY A 26 15.95 7.29 -14.27
N PHE A 27 17.15 6.86 -13.89
CA PHE A 27 17.83 7.30 -12.68
C PHE A 27 19.23 7.80 -13.03
N GLN A 28 19.65 8.91 -12.43
CA GLN A 28 21.04 9.35 -12.51
C GLN A 28 21.93 8.33 -11.80
N ILE A 29 23.02 7.92 -12.44
CA ILE A 29 23.91 6.89 -11.92
C ILE A 29 24.48 7.28 -10.55
N ASP A 30 24.81 8.55 -10.34
CA ASP A 30 25.33 9.05 -9.06
C ASP A 30 24.29 8.98 -7.94
N HIS A 31 23.01 9.15 -8.26
CA HIS A 31 21.93 8.96 -7.30
C HIS A 31 21.79 7.48 -6.93
N VAL A 32 21.92 6.59 -7.92
CA VAL A 32 21.92 5.15 -7.67
C VAL A 32 23.13 4.73 -6.84
N LYS A 33 24.33 5.29 -7.09
CA LYS A 33 25.51 5.09 -6.23
C LYS A 33 25.21 5.44 -4.77
N GLN A 34 24.66 6.63 -4.54
CA GLN A 34 24.32 7.10 -3.19
C GLN A 34 23.30 6.18 -2.50
N VAL A 35 22.31 5.69 -3.24
CA VAL A 35 21.32 4.74 -2.72
C VAL A 35 21.95 3.38 -2.40
N VAL A 36 22.67 2.80 -3.35
CA VAL A 36 23.27 1.46 -3.24
C VAL A 36 24.34 1.43 -2.16
N GLY A 37 25.10 2.50 -1.95
CA GLY A 37 26.02 2.63 -0.82
C GLY A 37 25.33 2.56 0.55
N GLY A 38 24.02 2.84 0.61
CA GLY A 38 23.20 2.62 1.81
C GLY A 38 22.71 1.20 2.00
N ILE A 39 22.85 0.36 0.97
CA ILE A 39 22.46 -1.04 0.97
C ILE A 39 23.69 -1.93 1.16
N VAL A 40 24.83 -1.54 0.60
CA VAL A 40 26.07 -2.33 0.56
C VAL A 40 27.23 -1.55 1.16
N ASN A 41 27.91 -2.12 2.16
CA ASN A 41 29.06 -1.46 2.80
C ASN A 41 30.40 -1.83 2.19
N GLU A 42 30.51 -2.97 1.50
CA GLU A 42 31.81 -3.58 1.18
C GLU A 42 32.01 -3.88 -0.31
N ILE A 43 30.99 -3.72 -1.14
CA ILE A 43 31.15 -3.90 -2.59
C ILE A 43 31.52 -2.55 -3.19
N GLU A 44 32.61 -2.55 -3.94
CA GLU A 44 33.02 -1.42 -4.76
C GLU A 44 31.89 -1.11 -5.76
N ILE A 45 31.14 -0.04 -5.50
CA ILE A 45 29.93 0.33 -6.23
C ILE A 45 30.23 0.50 -7.73
N ASP A 46 31.43 0.97 -8.07
CA ASP A 46 31.87 1.14 -9.45
C ASP A 46 31.99 -0.20 -10.20
N SER A 47 32.36 -1.29 -9.49
CA SER A 47 32.38 -2.64 -10.06
C SER A 47 30.96 -3.17 -10.35
N LEU A 48 30.00 -2.91 -9.46
CA LEU A 48 28.59 -3.26 -9.70
C LEU A 48 27.99 -2.46 -10.86
N LEU A 49 28.32 -1.18 -10.96
CA LEU A 49 27.80 -0.34 -12.03
C LEU A 49 28.43 -0.68 -13.38
N THR A 50 29.70 -1.08 -13.41
CA THR A 50 30.34 -1.59 -14.63
C THR A 50 29.60 -2.83 -15.14
N LEU A 51 29.18 -3.73 -14.24
CA LEU A 51 28.38 -4.91 -14.57
C LEU A 51 27.02 -4.52 -15.19
N VAL A 52 26.34 -3.54 -14.60
CA VAL A 52 25.02 -3.08 -15.08
C VAL A 52 25.12 -2.32 -16.40
N SER A 53 26.14 -1.47 -16.56
CA SER A 53 26.39 -0.73 -17.80
C SER A 53 26.75 -1.66 -18.97
N ALA A 54 27.30 -2.85 -18.70
CA ALA A 54 27.59 -3.85 -19.72
C ALA A 54 26.31 -4.55 -20.27
N LEU A 55 25.20 -4.52 -19.53
CA LEU A 55 23.98 -5.29 -19.83
C LEU A 55 22.92 -4.52 -20.65
N GLN A 56 23.31 -3.46 -21.36
CA GLN A 56 22.42 -2.62 -22.19
C GLN A 56 21.26 -1.94 -21.42
N TYR A 57 21.36 -1.78 -20.10
CA TYR A 57 20.34 -1.10 -19.29
C TYR A 57 20.46 0.44 -19.30
N ASN A 58 21.23 1.00 -20.23
CA ASN A 58 21.31 2.44 -20.44
C ASN A 58 20.22 2.87 -21.42
N ILE A 59 19.63 4.04 -21.20
CA ILE A 59 18.74 4.65 -22.19
C ILE A 59 19.60 5.02 -23.41
N GLU A 60 19.24 4.51 -24.60
CA GLU A 60 20.01 4.72 -25.83
C GLU A 60 20.39 6.20 -26.02
N GLY A 61 21.69 6.49 -25.97
CA GLY A 61 22.25 7.83 -26.19
C GLY A 61 22.33 8.75 -24.97
N GLN A 62 22.07 8.27 -23.74
CA GLN A 62 22.26 9.06 -22.51
C GLN A 62 23.24 8.39 -21.55
N ASP A 63 24.49 8.85 -21.56
CA ASP A 63 25.50 8.43 -20.59
C ASP A 63 25.08 8.81 -19.17
N GLY A 64 25.24 7.87 -18.23
CA GLY A 64 24.97 8.09 -16.81
C GLY A 64 23.52 7.94 -16.37
N ILE A 65 22.62 7.42 -17.22
CA ILE A 65 21.23 7.12 -16.83
C ILE A 65 20.95 5.62 -16.92
N ILE A 66 20.45 5.05 -15.81
CA ILE A 66 20.01 3.65 -15.72
C ILE A 66 18.48 3.56 -15.78
N THR A 67 17.96 2.54 -16.47
CA THR A 67 16.51 2.26 -16.54
C THR A 67 15.97 1.64 -15.24
N VAL A 68 14.64 1.58 -15.10
CA VAL A 68 13.99 0.83 -14.00
C VAL A 68 14.44 -0.63 -13.98
N ASP A 69 14.47 -1.29 -15.14
CA ASP A 69 14.87 -2.70 -15.21
C ASP A 69 16.33 -2.89 -14.79
N GLY A 70 17.22 -1.98 -15.19
CA GLY A 70 18.60 -1.96 -14.72
C GLY A 70 18.72 -1.79 -13.21
N LEU A 71 17.94 -0.87 -12.63
CA LEU A 71 17.91 -0.66 -11.18
C LEU A 71 17.40 -1.91 -10.45
N LEU A 72 16.30 -2.51 -10.90
CA LEU A 72 15.75 -3.72 -10.30
C LEU A 72 16.74 -4.88 -10.38
N HIS A 73 17.42 -5.04 -11.50
CA HIS A 73 18.46 -6.05 -11.66
C HIS A 73 19.63 -5.82 -10.71
N LEU A 74 20.09 -4.58 -10.57
CA LEU A 74 21.12 -4.20 -9.59
C LEU A 74 20.71 -4.55 -8.16
N LEU A 75 19.46 -4.24 -7.79
CA LEU A 75 18.93 -4.59 -6.47
C LEU A 75 18.83 -6.10 -6.25
N GLN A 76 18.49 -6.89 -7.28
CA GLN A 76 18.49 -8.36 -7.21
C GLN A 76 19.90 -8.91 -6.99
N VAL A 77 20.91 -8.38 -7.70
CA VAL A 77 22.32 -8.78 -7.52
C VAL A 77 22.78 -8.47 -6.10
N VAL A 78 22.40 -7.31 -5.56
CA VAL A 78 22.72 -6.92 -4.18
C VAL A 78 21.98 -7.81 -3.17
N ALA A 79 20.72 -8.15 -3.40
CA ALA A 79 19.97 -9.05 -2.52
C ALA A 79 20.63 -10.44 -2.48
N ALA A 80 21.03 -10.96 -3.64
CA ALA A 80 21.72 -12.25 -3.74
C ALA A 80 23.08 -12.24 -3.02
N SER A 81 23.84 -11.14 -3.10
CA SER A 81 25.12 -11.04 -2.39
C SER A 81 24.97 -10.96 -0.88
N GLN A 82 23.87 -10.35 -0.38
CA GLN A 82 23.56 -10.30 1.04
C GLN A 82 23.07 -11.62 1.64
N CYS A 83 22.56 -12.54 0.81
CA CYS A 83 22.04 -13.85 1.25
C CYS A 83 23.14 -14.90 1.44
N GLN A 84 24.39 -14.62 1.04
CA GLN A 84 25.50 -15.52 1.26
C GLN A 84 26.01 -15.40 2.70
N ASP A 85 25.25 -15.94 3.65
CA ASP A 85 25.79 -16.34 4.94
C ASP A 85 26.88 -17.43 4.73
N PRO A 86 27.85 -17.59 5.65
CA PRO A 86 28.96 -18.54 5.53
C PRO A 86 28.47 -19.96 5.21
N PRO A 87 29.31 -20.82 4.59
CA PRO A 87 28.89 -22.08 3.97
C PRO A 87 28.29 -23.06 4.97
N GLY A 88 27.01 -22.86 5.28
CA GLY A 88 26.11 -23.82 5.88
C GLY A 88 25.41 -24.62 4.79
N PRO A 89 24.76 -25.74 5.15
CA PRO A 89 24.05 -26.57 4.18
C PRO A 89 23.01 -25.74 3.43
N VAL A 90 23.17 -25.69 2.11
CA VAL A 90 22.33 -24.93 1.18
C VAL A 90 20.89 -25.44 1.26
N VAL A 91 20.03 -24.72 1.96
CA VAL A 91 18.58 -24.85 1.84
C VAL A 91 18.16 -23.84 0.77
N THR A 92 17.84 -24.34 -0.41
CA THR A 92 17.30 -23.53 -1.52
C THR A 92 15.84 -23.19 -1.21
N ASP A 93 15.62 -22.16 -0.40
CA ASP A 93 14.30 -21.53 -0.25
C ASP A 93 14.24 -20.28 -1.16
N PRO A 94 13.49 -20.31 -2.28
CA PRO A 94 13.42 -19.21 -3.24
C PRO A 94 12.74 -17.93 -2.70
N ASP A 95 12.18 -17.94 -1.49
CA ASP A 95 11.50 -16.79 -0.87
C ASP A 95 12.42 -15.86 -0.05
N LEU A 96 13.73 -16.10 -0.02
CA LEU A 96 14.72 -15.30 0.72
C LEU A 96 15.19 -14.01 -0.02
N ASN A 97 14.26 -13.24 -0.60
CA ASN A 97 14.61 -12.01 -1.37
C ASN A 97 14.53 -10.70 -0.55
N GLY A 98 14.90 -10.75 0.73
CA GLY A 98 14.92 -9.56 1.60
C GLY A 98 16.23 -8.79 1.48
N LEU A 99 16.17 -7.55 0.98
CA LEU A 99 17.28 -6.60 1.05
C LEU A 99 17.41 -6.04 2.46
N ARG A 100 18.60 -6.20 3.04
CA ARG A 100 19.03 -5.46 4.23
C ARG A 100 19.55 -4.10 3.76
N PHE A 101 19.00 -3.02 4.30
CA PHE A 101 19.50 -1.68 4.01
C PHE A 101 19.74 -0.90 5.29
N ARG A 102 20.73 -0.01 5.24
CA ARG A 102 21.03 0.99 6.28
C ARG A 102 20.33 2.31 5.99
N HIS A 103 20.29 2.70 4.72
CA HIS A 103 19.56 3.89 4.26
C HIS A 103 19.13 3.80 2.79
N LEU A 104 18.10 4.56 2.43
CA LEU A 104 17.56 4.65 1.06
C LEU A 104 18.10 5.88 0.32
N GLY A 105 19.43 6.00 0.28
CA GLY A 105 20.13 7.18 -0.25
C GLY A 105 20.09 8.43 0.65
N ILE A 106 19.40 8.37 1.79
CA ILE A 106 19.46 9.43 2.81
C ILE A 106 20.19 8.84 4.02
N PRO A 107 21.52 8.99 4.14
CA PRO A 107 22.28 8.43 5.25
C PRO A 107 21.67 8.82 6.58
N LYS A 108 21.80 7.93 7.55
CA LYS A 108 21.44 8.17 8.94
C LYS A 108 22.60 8.93 9.58
N ALA A 109 22.44 10.22 9.89
CA ALA A 109 23.45 10.96 10.64
C ALA A 109 23.48 10.52 12.10
N ASP A 110 24.52 10.95 12.80
CA ASP A 110 24.62 10.81 14.25
C ASP A 110 23.38 11.39 14.96
N LYS A 111 22.96 10.75 16.04
CA LYS A 111 21.77 11.15 16.80
C LYS A 111 21.83 12.63 17.21
N THR A 112 22.99 13.09 17.67
CA THR A 112 23.17 14.46 18.13
C THR A 112 22.95 15.48 17.01
N TYR A 113 23.29 15.11 15.77
CA TYR A 113 23.05 15.95 14.60
C TYR A 113 21.54 16.15 14.35
N PHE A 114 20.76 15.07 14.42
CA PHE A 114 19.31 15.18 14.25
C PHE A 114 18.63 15.89 15.43
N GLU A 115 19.07 15.66 16.67
CA GLU A 115 18.61 16.39 17.84
C GLU A 115 18.90 17.89 17.74
N ASN A 116 20.06 18.27 17.22
CA ASN A 116 20.39 19.65 16.91
C ASN A 116 19.45 20.23 15.85
N CYS A 117 19.09 19.45 14.81
CA CYS A 117 18.09 19.88 13.83
C CYS A 117 16.72 20.13 14.47
N ILE A 118 16.27 19.24 15.37
CA ILE A 118 15.01 19.43 16.13
C ILE A 118 15.09 20.74 16.94
N ARG A 119 16.19 20.95 17.67
CA ARG A 119 16.39 22.14 18.51
C ARG A 119 16.38 23.43 17.69
N VAL A 120 17.09 23.47 16.57
CA VAL A 120 17.18 24.64 15.67
C VAL A 120 15.85 24.91 14.97
N SER A 121 15.12 23.86 14.57
CA SER A 121 13.79 24.02 13.96
C SER A 121 12.77 24.64 14.92
N GLY A 122 12.96 24.49 16.24
CA GLY A 122 12.11 25.06 17.28
C GLY A 122 10.68 24.51 17.28
N ASN A 123 10.42 23.39 16.61
CA ASN A 123 9.11 22.77 16.45
C ASN A 123 8.00 23.75 16.00
N ARG A 124 8.36 24.75 15.20
CA ARG A 124 7.43 25.78 14.70
C ARG A 124 7.02 25.51 13.25
N VAL A 125 5.86 26.02 12.88
CA VAL A 125 5.38 26.05 11.50
C VAL A 125 6.19 27.10 10.75
N LEU A 126 6.71 26.77 9.57
CA LEU A 126 7.51 27.67 8.74
C LEU A 126 6.83 27.93 7.41
N THR A 127 6.90 29.17 6.94
CA THR A 127 6.68 29.55 5.53
C THR A 127 7.93 29.23 4.69
N GLU A 128 7.81 29.28 3.36
CA GLU A 128 8.94 29.03 2.44
C GLU A 128 10.14 29.94 2.75
N ASN A 129 9.91 31.24 2.87
CA ASN A 129 10.97 32.22 3.13
C ASN A 129 11.64 31.99 4.48
N GLU A 130 10.86 31.67 5.52
CA GLU A 130 11.40 31.37 6.86
C GLU A 130 12.22 30.08 6.85
N ALA A 131 11.76 29.05 6.13
CA ALA A 131 12.49 27.78 5.99
C ALA A 131 13.81 27.97 5.23
N ILE A 132 13.79 28.64 4.07
CA ILE A 132 14.98 28.92 3.28
C ILE A 132 15.98 29.75 4.09
N LEU A 133 15.52 30.79 4.81
CA LEU A 133 16.38 31.61 5.65
C LEU A 133 16.99 30.80 6.80
N LEU A 134 16.19 29.98 7.49
CA LEU A 134 16.65 29.13 8.59
C LEU A 134 17.68 28.11 8.10
N TRP A 135 17.38 27.38 7.02
CA TRP A 135 18.27 26.36 6.48
C TRP A 135 19.55 26.96 5.91
N GLY A 136 19.42 28.07 5.17
CA GLY A 136 20.53 28.82 4.59
C GLY A 136 21.49 29.36 5.65
N SER A 137 20.97 30.02 6.68
CA SER A 137 21.80 30.57 7.76
C SER A 137 22.47 29.48 8.61
N THR A 138 21.87 28.30 8.74
CA THR A 138 22.41 27.20 9.54
C THR A 138 23.61 26.53 8.86
N PHE A 139 23.54 26.25 7.55
CA PHE A 139 24.57 25.46 6.86
C PHE A 139 25.43 26.25 5.86
N PHE A 140 24.95 27.41 5.41
CA PHE A 140 25.55 28.14 4.28
C PHE A 140 25.90 29.59 4.60
N SER A 141 25.97 29.97 5.89
CA SER A 141 26.31 31.34 6.31
C SER A 141 27.73 31.78 5.91
N THR A 142 28.62 30.83 5.67
CA THR A 142 30.01 31.06 5.22
C THR A 142 30.25 30.73 3.75
N GLY A 143 29.20 30.40 2.99
CA GLY A 143 29.33 29.99 1.59
C GLY A 143 29.81 31.14 0.67
N PRO A 144 30.58 30.84 -0.40
CA PRO A 144 30.98 31.85 -1.37
C PRO A 144 29.75 32.43 -2.09
N SER A 145 29.76 33.75 -2.35
CA SER A 145 28.65 34.47 -2.97
C SER A 145 28.27 33.91 -4.35
N GLU A 146 29.23 33.35 -5.07
CA GLU A 146 29.05 32.73 -6.39
C GLU A 146 28.12 31.51 -6.35
N GLN A 147 28.05 30.79 -5.22
CA GLN A 147 27.20 29.60 -5.06
C GLN A 147 25.81 29.92 -4.49
N PHE A 148 25.54 31.18 -4.13
CA PHE A 148 24.32 31.57 -3.43
C PHE A 148 23.05 31.16 -4.19
N GLN A 149 23.00 31.38 -5.51
CA GLN A 149 21.84 31.01 -6.32
C GLN A 149 21.63 29.49 -6.37
N THR A 150 22.71 28.72 -6.48
CA THR A 150 22.65 27.24 -6.47
C THR A 150 22.16 26.73 -5.12
N ILE A 151 22.63 27.32 -4.01
CA ILE A 151 22.19 26.98 -2.65
C ILE A 151 20.69 27.28 -2.51
N ILE A 152 20.23 28.48 -2.90
CA ILE A 152 18.81 28.83 -2.83
C ILE A 152 17.96 27.89 -3.69
N ALA A 153 18.42 27.51 -4.87
CA ALA A 153 17.73 26.54 -5.73
C ALA A 153 17.62 25.16 -5.05
N SER A 154 18.70 24.69 -4.41
CA SER A 154 18.71 23.43 -3.65
C SER A 154 17.76 23.48 -2.44
N LEU A 155 17.77 24.57 -1.68
CA LEU A 155 16.85 24.76 -0.54
C LEU A 155 15.38 24.84 -0.99
N LYS A 156 15.10 25.51 -2.12
CA LYS A 156 13.76 25.52 -2.73
C LYS A 156 13.34 24.13 -3.20
N HIS A 157 14.26 23.35 -3.74
CA HIS A 157 13.99 21.95 -4.11
C HIS A 157 13.61 21.13 -2.87
N ILE A 158 14.39 21.22 -1.79
CA ILE A 158 14.08 20.56 -0.51
C ILE A 158 12.71 21.00 0.02
N TRP A 159 12.40 22.30 -0.02
CA TRP A 159 11.08 22.80 0.33
C TRP A 159 9.98 22.14 -0.51
N ASN A 160 10.18 22.04 -1.83
CA ASN A 160 9.20 21.51 -2.77
C ASN A 160 8.91 20.02 -2.61
N ILE A 161 9.87 19.21 -2.17
CA ILE A 161 9.66 17.76 -1.97
C ILE A 161 9.02 17.41 -0.63
N LEU A 162 9.04 18.32 0.35
CA LEU A 162 8.51 18.06 1.70
C LEU A 162 6.98 18.29 1.80
N PRO A 163 6.30 17.62 2.75
CA PRO A 163 4.86 17.79 2.94
C PRO A 163 4.52 19.18 3.51
N LYS A 164 3.45 19.80 2.99
CA LYS A 164 2.90 21.08 3.45
C LYS A 164 1.49 20.92 3.99
N TYR A 165 1.04 21.88 4.80
CA TYR A 165 -0.38 22.02 5.14
C TYR A 165 -1.23 22.30 3.89
N PRO A 166 -2.55 22.02 3.94
CA PRO A 166 -3.47 22.40 2.88
C PRO A 166 -3.33 23.88 2.53
N GLY A 167 -3.10 24.17 1.24
CA GLY A 167 -2.79 25.51 0.76
C GLY A 167 -1.31 25.73 0.42
N GLY A 168 -0.41 24.81 0.79
CA GLY A 168 0.99 24.80 0.32
C GLY A 168 1.90 25.90 0.89
N MET A 169 1.36 26.83 1.67
CA MET A 169 2.09 28.01 2.16
C MET A 169 2.95 27.74 3.40
N THR A 170 2.62 26.71 4.18
CA THR A 170 3.29 26.41 5.44
C THR A 170 3.61 24.93 5.60
N MET A 171 4.72 24.64 6.26
CA MET A 171 5.26 23.31 6.48
C MET A 171 5.01 22.84 7.92
N ASP A 172 4.77 21.54 8.10
CA ASP A 172 4.67 20.96 9.45
C ASP A 172 6.04 20.97 10.16
N PRO A 173 6.08 21.09 11.50
CA PRO A 173 7.34 21.17 12.23
C PRO A 173 8.31 20.01 12.02
N HIS A 174 7.80 18.78 11.84
CA HIS A 174 8.63 17.62 11.55
C HIS A 174 9.23 17.72 10.14
N ALA A 175 8.52 18.32 9.18
CA ALA A 175 8.99 18.53 7.83
C ALA A 175 10.02 19.65 7.78
N ALA A 176 9.84 20.69 8.59
CA ALA A 176 10.88 21.69 8.80
C ALA A 176 12.17 21.08 9.37
N THR A 177 12.05 20.12 10.29
CA THR A 177 13.20 19.39 10.86
C THR A 177 13.90 18.54 9.79
N ILE A 178 13.14 17.77 9.01
CA ILE A 178 13.71 16.95 7.92
C ILE A 178 14.29 17.84 6.81
N GLY A 179 13.68 18.98 6.50
CA GLY A 179 14.23 19.93 5.54
C GLY A 179 15.55 20.52 5.99
N LEU A 180 15.67 20.87 7.28
CA LEU A 180 16.93 21.31 7.85
C LEU A 180 17.98 20.20 7.76
N TYR A 181 17.60 18.96 8.09
CA TYR A 181 18.46 17.79 7.96
C TYR A 181 18.99 17.59 6.53
N LEU A 182 18.09 17.55 5.55
CA LEU A 182 18.42 17.41 4.13
C LEU A 182 19.28 18.58 3.62
N SER A 183 19.07 19.79 4.14
CA SER A 183 19.83 20.97 3.75
C SER A 183 21.31 20.85 4.14
N GLY A 184 21.60 20.31 5.32
CA GLY A 184 22.98 20.06 5.71
C GLY A 184 23.62 18.89 4.94
N MET A 185 22.83 17.90 4.53
CA MET A 185 23.32 16.84 3.65
C MET A 185 23.61 17.31 2.23
N ALA A 186 22.82 18.26 1.72
CA ALA A 186 22.95 18.80 0.37
C ALA A 186 24.31 19.47 0.08
N VAL A 187 25.12 19.68 1.12
CA VAL A 187 26.52 20.14 0.98
C VAL A 187 27.38 19.09 0.27
N ASN A 188 27.15 17.80 0.53
CA ASN A 188 28.02 16.72 0.06
C ASN A 188 27.27 15.60 -0.68
N LEU A 189 25.94 15.63 -0.68
CA LEU A 189 25.09 14.54 -1.16
C LEU A 189 23.97 15.06 -2.04
N TYR A 190 23.49 14.20 -2.93
CA TYR A 190 22.33 14.48 -3.75
C TYR A 190 21.06 14.42 -2.91
N VAL A 191 20.12 15.30 -3.22
CA VAL A 191 18.79 15.34 -2.61
C VAL A 191 17.83 14.58 -3.53
N PRO A 192 16.92 13.75 -3.01
CA PRO A 192 15.93 13.06 -3.84
C PRO A 192 15.06 14.05 -4.62
N TYR A 193 14.58 13.64 -5.79
CA TYR A 193 13.68 14.46 -6.61
C TYR A 193 12.29 14.59 -6.02
N SER A 194 11.89 13.62 -5.19
CA SER A 194 10.60 13.59 -4.53
C SER A 194 10.73 12.89 -3.18
N LEU A 195 9.89 13.28 -2.21
CA LEU A 195 9.81 12.59 -0.93
C LEU A 195 8.36 12.21 -0.65
N PRO A 196 7.93 10.98 -1.01
CA PRO A 196 6.58 10.53 -0.75
C PRO A 196 6.23 10.66 0.73
N SER A 197 5.01 11.09 1.04
CA SER A 197 4.58 11.38 2.41
C SER A 197 4.65 10.17 3.35
N HIS A 198 4.60 8.95 2.83
CA HIS A 198 4.79 7.75 3.64
C HIS A 198 6.27 7.53 4.02
N ILE A 199 7.23 7.84 3.13
CA ILE A 199 8.68 7.74 3.39
C ILE A 199 9.14 8.80 4.38
N TYR A 200 8.59 10.00 4.24
CA TYR A 200 8.81 11.09 5.19
C TYR A 200 8.65 10.67 6.66
N TYR A 201 7.56 9.96 6.99
CA TYR A 201 7.33 9.48 8.36
C TYR A 201 8.26 8.33 8.76
N THR A 202 8.68 7.51 7.79
CA THR A 202 9.66 6.45 7.99
C THR A 202 11.01 7.04 8.38
N ILE A 203 11.50 8.03 7.64
CA ILE A 203 12.76 8.74 7.95
C ILE A 203 12.68 9.37 9.35
N PHE A 204 11.59 10.08 9.65
CA PHE A 204 11.41 10.69 10.96
C PHE A 204 11.43 9.64 12.10
N HIS A 205 10.80 8.49 11.87
CA HIS A 205 10.77 7.39 12.85
C HIS A 205 12.13 6.70 13.01
N TRP A 206 12.90 6.53 11.92
CA TRP A 206 14.25 5.98 11.98
C TRP A 206 15.17 6.79 12.90
N PHE A 207 15.01 8.12 12.93
CA PHE A 207 15.76 8.97 13.85
C PHE A 207 15.27 8.89 15.30
N GLN A 208 13.97 8.66 15.54
CA GLN A 208 13.41 8.55 16.89
C GLN A 208 13.68 7.21 17.57
N THR A 209 13.91 6.15 16.81
CA THR A 209 14.08 4.78 17.34
C THR A 209 15.52 4.45 17.76
N TYR A 210 16.44 5.41 17.65
CA TYR A 210 17.87 5.27 17.90
C TYR A 210 18.23 4.66 19.26
N ASP A 211 17.45 4.94 20.31
CA ASP A 211 17.77 4.49 21.69
C ASP A 211 17.56 2.98 21.94
N LYS A 212 17.15 2.21 20.93
CA LYS A 212 16.84 0.78 21.07
C LYS A 212 17.75 -0.15 20.27
N GLU A 213 18.62 0.37 19.41
CA GLU A 213 19.59 -0.46 18.72
C GLU A 213 20.82 -0.63 19.63
N GLU A 214 21.07 -1.86 20.13
CA GLU A 214 22.35 -2.20 20.74
C GLU A 214 23.48 -1.83 19.77
N PRO A 215 24.59 -1.24 20.25
CA PRO A 215 25.70 -0.88 19.38
C PRO A 215 26.13 -2.11 18.59
N ALA A 216 25.92 -2.08 17.28
CA ALA A 216 26.29 -3.18 16.41
C ALA A 216 27.77 -3.47 16.62
N GLU A 217 28.10 -4.71 16.97
CA GLU A 217 29.50 -5.13 17.09
C GLU A 217 30.25 -4.76 15.80
N PRO A 218 31.48 -4.23 15.89
CA PRO A 218 32.25 -3.87 14.71
C PRO A 218 32.46 -5.11 13.85
N ILE A 219 31.74 -5.17 12.72
CA ILE A 219 31.86 -6.23 11.73
C ILE A 219 33.30 -6.16 11.20
N GLN A 220 34.07 -7.24 11.39
CA GLN A 220 35.41 -7.31 10.82
C GLN A 220 35.31 -7.33 9.28
N PRO A 221 36.11 -6.52 8.57
CA PRO A 221 36.06 -6.47 7.11
C PRO A 221 36.41 -7.84 6.52
N TYR A 222 35.47 -8.43 5.78
CA TYR A 222 35.70 -9.67 5.05
C TYR A 222 36.47 -9.39 3.74
N PRO A 223 37.40 -10.25 3.31
CA PRO A 223 38.13 -10.04 2.07
C PRO A 223 37.25 -10.40 0.85
N VAL A 224 36.44 -9.44 0.39
CA VAL A 224 35.56 -9.54 -0.79
C VAL A 224 36.34 -9.80 -2.09
N THR A 225 37.63 -9.48 -2.14
CA THR A 225 38.51 -9.71 -3.29
C THR A 225 38.67 -11.19 -3.66
N GLU A 226 38.56 -12.13 -2.72
CA GLU A 226 38.58 -13.57 -3.04
C GLU A 226 37.27 -14.08 -3.67
N LEU A 227 36.15 -13.39 -3.44
CA LEU A 227 34.84 -13.78 -3.97
C LEU A 227 34.72 -13.40 -5.46
N ILE A 228 35.25 -12.23 -5.84
CA ILE A 228 35.28 -11.77 -7.24
C ILE A 228 36.26 -12.59 -8.08
N GLN A 229 37.34 -13.10 -7.50
CA GLN A 229 38.28 -14.01 -8.19
C GLN A 229 37.73 -15.42 -8.41
N LYS A 230 36.72 -15.85 -7.63
CA LYS A 230 36.07 -17.16 -7.78
C LYS A 230 34.87 -17.16 -8.71
N LEU A 231 34.29 -15.99 -8.99
CA LEU A 231 33.33 -15.85 -10.06
C LEU A 231 34.10 -15.90 -11.38
N ASP A 232 33.91 -16.96 -12.17
CA ASP A 232 34.40 -16.99 -13.54
C ASP A 232 33.54 -16.04 -14.38
N ILE A 233 33.87 -14.75 -14.29
CA ILE A 233 33.18 -13.66 -15.00
C ILE A 233 33.18 -13.94 -16.51
N ASN A 234 34.22 -14.63 -17.02
CA ASN A 234 34.27 -15.03 -18.42
C ASN A 234 33.24 -16.12 -18.74
N ALA A 235 33.07 -17.12 -17.89
CA ALA A 235 32.03 -18.13 -18.06
C ALA A 235 30.62 -17.54 -17.97
N ILE A 236 30.37 -16.60 -17.04
CA ILE A 236 29.08 -15.92 -16.91
C ILE A 236 28.81 -15.03 -18.13
N ALA A 237 29.81 -14.27 -18.59
CA ALA A 237 29.69 -13.43 -19.79
C ALA A 237 29.51 -14.27 -21.06
N GLN A 238 30.17 -15.43 -21.17
CA GLN A 238 29.97 -16.36 -22.28
C GLN A 238 28.57 -16.97 -22.27
N LEU A 239 28.04 -17.34 -21.09
CA LEU A 239 26.69 -17.88 -20.94
C LEU A 239 25.63 -16.83 -21.31
N LEU A 240 25.80 -15.59 -20.86
CA LEU A 240 24.94 -14.47 -21.22
C LEU A 240 25.01 -14.14 -22.71
N SER A 241 26.22 -14.08 -23.29
CA SER A 241 26.42 -13.86 -24.73
C SER A 241 25.78 -14.96 -25.57
N TYR A 242 25.88 -16.21 -25.13
CA TYR A 242 25.22 -17.35 -25.76
C TYR A 242 23.69 -17.20 -25.73
N ASN A 243 23.12 -16.86 -24.57
CA ASN A 243 21.67 -16.68 -24.42
C ASN A 243 21.13 -15.49 -25.24
N ILE A 244 21.86 -14.38 -25.27
CA ILE A 244 21.52 -13.20 -26.10
C ILE A 244 21.59 -13.56 -27.58
N LYS A 245 22.63 -14.30 -28.01
CA LYS A 245 22.76 -14.77 -29.39
C LYS A 245 21.61 -15.69 -29.79
N GLN A 246 21.18 -16.59 -28.92
CA GLN A 246 20.02 -17.47 -29.16
C GLN A 246 18.72 -16.68 -29.25
N ALA A 247 18.51 -15.70 -28.36
CA ALA A 247 17.34 -14.83 -28.41
C ALA A 247 17.31 -14.01 -29.71
N LEU A 248 18.42 -13.38 -30.10
CA LEU A 248 18.51 -12.63 -31.35
C LEU A 248 18.27 -13.52 -32.59
N GLN A 249 18.81 -14.74 -32.61
CA GLN A 249 18.57 -15.68 -33.71
C GLN A 249 17.11 -16.14 -33.80
N SER A 250 16.40 -16.24 -32.67
CA SER A 250 14.96 -16.52 -32.66
C SER A 250 14.12 -15.34 -33.20
N THR A 251 14.53 -14.10 -32.91
CA THR A 251 13.83 -12.88 -33.34
C THR A 251 14.11 -12.54 -34.82
N ILE A 252 15.32 -12.81 -35.31
CA ILE A 252 15.68 -12.57 -36.72
C ILE A 252 14.96 -13.57 -37.65
N ARG A 253 14.62 -14.77 -37.18
CA ARG A 253 13.85 -15.74 -37.97
C ARG A 253 12.37 -15.40 -38.15
N THR A 254 11.82 -14.47 -37.36
CA THR A 254 10.39 -14.10 -37.41
C THR A 254 10.10 -12.82 -38.17
N VAL A 255 11.10 -12.13 -38.71
CA VAL A 255 10.90 -10.87 -39.46
C VAL A 255 11.29 -11.05 -40.93
N SER A 256 10.28 -11.22 -41.78
CA SER A 256 10.42 -11.03 -43.24
C SER A 256 10.50 -9.53 -43.56
N PRO A 257 11.30 -9.09 -44.55
CA PRO A 257 11.63 -7.69 -44.72
C PRO A 257 10.45 -6.91 -45.32
N VAL A 258 9.96 -5.92 -44.59
CA VAL A 258 9.07 -4.88 -45.12
C VAL A 258 9.86 -3.60 -45.26
N GLU A 259 9.77 -3.03 -46.45
CA GLU A 259 10.51 -1.88 -46.95
C GLU A 259 10.29 -0.61 -46.13
N SER A 260 11.38 0.17 -46.08
CA SER A 260 11.58 1.46 -45.46
C SER A 260 10.69 2.58 -46.01
N LEU A 261 10.29 3.52 -45.13
CA LEU A 261 10.04 4.90 -45.55
C LEU A 261 10.56 5.88 -44.49
N GLU A 262 11.52 6.70 -44.91
CA GLU A 262 12.05 7.86 -44.19
C GLU A 262 11.00 8.98 -44.11
N GLU A 263 10.86 9.68 -42.97
CA GLU A 263 10.61 11.12 -43.02
C GLU A 263 10.91 11.89 -41.70
N ARG A 264 11.86 12.82 -41.85
CA ARG A 264 12.02 14.18 -41.30
C ARG A 264 11.69 14.53 -39.84
N MET A 265 12.77 14.97 -39.18
CA MET A 265 12.81 15.89 -38.05
C MET A 265 12.15 17.26 -38.35
N THR A 266 11.34 17.74 -37.42
CA THR A 266 11.29 19.17 -37.06
C THR A 266 11.16 19.33 -35.55
N SER A 267 12.08 20.12 -35.00
CA SER A 267 12.23 20.50 -33.59
C SER A 267 11.13 21.43 -33.10
N SER A 268 10.60 21.17 -31.90
CA SER A 268 10.03 22.22 -31.03
C SER A 268 10.24 21.86 -29.56
N LEU A 269 10.82 22.80 -28.81
CA LEU A 269 11.01 22.74 -27.35
C LEU A 269 9.70 22.49 -26.59
N PRO A 270 9.68 21.72 -25.49
CA PRO A 270 8.55 21.74 -24.59
C PRO A 270 8.73 22.79 -23.49
N GLN A 271 7.73 23.66 -23.43
CA GLN A 271 7.43 24.59 -22.36
C GLN A 271 7.36 23.90 -20.99
N CYS A 272 7.91 24.60 -20.00
CA CYS A 272 7.84 24.30 -18.58
C CYS A 272 6.38 24.22 -18.11
N HIS A 273 5.91 23.02 -17.75
CA HIS A 273 4.60 22.82 -17.13
C HIS A 273 4.70 22.89 -15.61
N ILE A 274 4.00 23.88 -15.07
CA ILE A 274 3.80 24.17 -13.66
C ILE A 274 3.11 22.98 -12.96
N PHE A 275 3.65 22.63 -11.78
CA PHE A 275 3.19 21.62 -10.83
C PHE A 275 1.67 21.68 -10.52
N LEU A 276 0.97 20.54 -10.64
CA LEU A 276 -0.45 20.39 -10.31
C LEU A 276 -0.68 19.31 -9.23
N GLN A 277 -0.79 19.75 -7.97
CA GLN A 277 -1.49 19.01 -6.90
C GLN A 277 -3.03 18.93 -7.12
N ILE A 278 -3.53 19.47 -8.24
CA ILE A 278 -4.95 19.52 -8.64
C ILE A 278 -5.46 18.15 -9.19
N GLY A 279 -4.57 17.19 -9.49
CA GLY A 279 -4.91 15.99 -10.25
C GLY A 279 -5.83 14.94 -9.58
N ASN A 280 -6.00 14.93 -8.25
CA ASN A 280 -6.83 13.91 -7.58
C ASN A 280 -8.31 14.31 -7.45
N THR A 281 -8.67 15.59 -7.46
CA THR A 281 -10.09 15.99 -7.37
C THR A 281 -10.83 15.77 -8.68
N GLU A 282 -10.20 16.08 -9.81
CA GLU A 282 -10.85 15.95 -11.12
C GLU A 282 -11.03 14.49 -11.55
N LEU A 283 -10.04 13.62 -11.34
CA LEU A 283 -10.20 12.18 -11.57
C LEU A 283 -11.33 11.60 -10.72
N ASN A 284 -11.39 11.99 -9.45
CA ASN A 284 -12.44 11.53 -8.55
C ASN A 284 -13.83 12.05 -8.94
N LYS A 285 -13.93 13.27 -9.48
CA LYS A 285 -15.17 13.82 -10.04
C LYS A 285 -15.58 13.05 -11.30
N ALA A 286 -14.63 12.80 -12.21
CA ALA A 286 -14.85 12.03 -13.43
C ALA A 286 -15.33 10.60 -13.10
N ILE A 287 -14.67 9.91 -12.17
CA ILE A 287 -15.09 8.57 -11.72
C ILE A 287 -16.53 8.61 -11.20
N CYS A 288 -16.89 9.58 -10.36
CA CYS A 288 -18.27 9.70 -9.87
C CYS A 288 -19.27 9.95 -11.01
N LEU A 289 -18.93 10.82 -11.96
CA LEU A 289 -19.77 11.15 -13.11
C LEU A 289 -20.03 9.93 -13.98
N ILE A 290 -19.01 9.14 -14.26
CA ILE A 290 -19.13 7.93 -15.08
C ILE A 290 -19.92 6.83 -14.37
N ILE A 291 -19.74 6.68 -13.06
CA ILE A 291 -20.57 5.77 -12.25
C ILE A 291 -22.05 6.19 -12.34
N ASP A 292 -22.35 7.49 -12.21
CA ASP A 292 -23.73 7.99 -12.29
C ASP A 292 -24.33 7.78 -13.68
N GLN A 293 -23.53 7.96 -14.73
CA GLN A 293 -23.94 7.73 -16.11
C GLN A 293 -24.24 6.25 -16.37
N LEU A 294 -23.34 5.34 -15.99
CA LEU A 294 -23.52 3.90 -16.18
C LEU A 294 -24.74 3.37 -15.41
N LEU A 295 -24.94 3.84 -14.17
CA LEU A 295 -26.09 3.43 -13.36
C LEU A 295 -27.40 4.13 -13.77
N GLY A 296 -27.36 5.16 -14.64
CA GLY A 296 -28.49 6.04 -14.89
C GLY A 296 -29.01 6.74 -13.62
N TRP A 297 -28.15 6.95 -12.62
CA TRP A 297 -28.58 7.30 -11.27
C TRP A 297 -28.27 8.76 -10.91
N GLN A 298 -29.30 9.60 -10.88
CA GLN A 298 -29.19 11.03 -10.54
C GLN A 298 -29.21 11.28 -9.01
N ARG A 299 -28.20 10.78 -8.31
CA ARG A 299 -28.09 10.82 -6.83
C ARG A 299 -28.32 12.19 -6.20
N LYS A 300 -27.80 13.26 -6.82
CA LYS A 300 -27.89 14.63 -6.28
C LYS A 300 -29.28 15.25 -6.39
N HIS A 301 -30.11 14.73 -7.29
CA HIS A 301 -31.45 15.27 -7.58
C HIS A 301 -32.56 14.38 -7.05
N GLY A 302 -32.23 13.39 -6.20
CA GLY A 302 -33.20 12.43 -5.69
C GLY A 302 -33.74 11.49 -6.75
N GLY A 303 -32.96 11.22 -7.81
CA GLY A 303 -33.34 10.27 -8.87
C GLY A 303 -33.65 8.88 -8.31
N LEU A 304 -34.50 8.14 -9.02
CA LEU A 304 -34.85 6.76 -8.66
C LEU A 304 -33.58 5.91 -8.53
N PRO A 305 -33.50 5.01 -7.52
CA PRO A 305 -32.38 4.09 -7.40
C PRO A 305 -32.33 3.19 -8.64
N PRO A 306 -31.13 2.81 -9.10
CA PRO A 306 -30.97 1.91 -10.24
C PRO A 306 -31.62 0.55 -9.96
N PRO A 307 -32.07 -0.17 -11.01
CA PRO A 307 -32.63 -1.51 -10.85
C PRO A 307 -31.61 -2.47 -10.23
N LEU A 308 -32.08 -3.41 -9.41
CA LEU A 308 -31.27 -4.51 -8.88
C LEU A 308 -31.00 -5.54 -9.99
N VAL A 309 -29.83 -6.17 -9.93
CA VAL A 309 -29.64 -7.46 -10.61
C VAL A 309 -30.47 -8.53 -9.90
N THR A 310 -31.11 -9.41 -10.66
CA THR A 310 -31.90 -10.51 -10.09
C THR A 310 -30.99 -11.68 -9.71
N ALA A 311 -31.39 -12.48 -8.72
CA ALA A 311 -30.63 -13.67 -8.32
C ALA A 311 -30.41 -14.65 -9.48
N ALA A 312 -31.40 -14.80 -10.37
CA ALA A 312 -31.29 -15.66 -11.54
C ALA A 312 -30.18 -15.21 -12.50
N GLU A 313 -30.01 -13.91 -12.72
CA GLU A 313 -28.95 -13.36 -13.57
C GLU A 313 -27.56 -13.60 -12.99
N VAL A 314 -27.42 -13.43 -11.68
CA VAL A 314 -26.17 -13.73 -10.95
C VAL A 314 -25.85 -15.22 -11.04
N ASP A 315 -26.86 -16.09 -10.90
CA ASP A 315 -26.68 -17.55 -11.04
C ASP A 315 -26.30 -17.96 -12.47
N PHE A 316 -26.95 -17.39 -13.50
CA PHE A 316 -26.58 -17.61 -14.90
C PHE A 316 -25.14 -17.16 -15.17
N PHE A 317 -24.72 -16.02 -14.63
CA PHE A 317 -23.34 -15.56 -14.75
C PHE A 317 -22.34 -16.53 -14.10
N HIS A 318 -22.64 -17.03 -12.90
CA HIS A 318 -21.78 -18.00 -12.21
C HIS A 318 -21.68 -19.35 -12.93
N ARG A 319 -22.70 -19.75 -13.68
CA ARG A 319 -22.66 -20.94 -14.54
C ARG A 319 -21.94 -20.72 -15.87
N GLY A 320 -21.63 -19.47 -16.23
CA GLY A 320 -21.10 -19.11 -17.55
C GLY A 320 -22.17 -19.03 -18.64
N ASP A 321 -23.45 -19.06 -18.27
CA ASP A 321 -24.59 -18.95 -19.20
C ASP A 321 -24.86 -17.51 -19.63
N SER A 322 -24.29 -16.51 -18.92
CA SER A 322 -24.39 -15.09 -19.27
C SER A 322 -23.03 -14.40 -19.24
N ASN A 323 -22.88 -13.36 -20.06
CA ASN A 323 -21.65 -12.55 -20.12
C ASN A 323 -21.48 -11.60 -18.92
N GLY A 324 -22.45 -11.59 -17.99
CA GLY A 324 -22.45 -10.69 -16.83
C GLY A 324 -22.87 -9.25 -17.17
N PRO A 325 -22.49 -8.27 -16.34
CA PRO A 325 -22.83 -6.87 -16.55
C PRO A 325 -22.16 -6.33 -17.83
N THR A 326 -22.83 -5.40 -18.52
CA THR A 326 -22.27 -4.70 -19.69
C THR A 326 -22.40 -3.19 -19.50
N SER A 327 -21.78 -2.38 -20.35
CA SER A 327 -21.92 -0.91 -20.27
C SER A 327 -23.34 -0.44 -20.62
N ALA A 328 -24.06 -1.17 -21.47
CA ALA A 328 -25.45 -0.88 -21.84
C ALA A 328 -26.46 -1.36 -20.79
N ASP A 329 -26.09 -2.38 -20.00
CA ASP A 329 -26.91 -2.95 -18.93
C ASP A 329 -26.07 -3.06 -17.64
N PHE A 330 -25.65 -1.89 -17.13
CA PHE A 330 -24.75 -1.81 -16.00
C PHE A 330 -25.51 -1.85 -14.68
N ARG A 331 -25.60 -3.04 -14.08
CA ARG A 331 -26.27 -3.28 -12.79
C ARG A 331 -25.30 -3.82 -11.76
N LEU A 332 -25.57 -3.48 -10.49
CA LEU A 332 -24.76 -3.89 -9.35
C LEU A 332 -25.58 -4.80 -8.43
N ASP A 333 -24.91 -5.79 -7.86
CA ASP A 333 -25.46 -6.58 -6.77
C ASP A 333 -25.24 -5.82 -5.46
N TRP A 334 -26.24 -5.02 -5.10
CA TRP A 334 -26.22 -4.18 -3.89
C TRP A 334 -26.29 -4.97 -2.58
N GLU A 335 -26.45 -6.29 -2.62
CA GLU A 335 -26.48 -7.14 -1.42
C GLU A 335 -25.12 -7.78 -1.13
N LYS A 336 -24.26 -7.87 -2.14
CA LYS A 336 -22.94 -8.54 -2.06
C LYS A 336 -21.78 -7.56 -1.93
N SER A 337 -20.61 -8.15 -1.69
CA SER A 337 -19.32 -7.45 -1.64
C SER A 337 -18.91 -6.94 -3.04
N PRO A 338 -18.14 -5.84 -3.15
CA PRO A 338 -17.52 -5.43 -4.42
C PRO A 338 -16.54 -6.48 -5.00
N HIS A 339 -16.17 -7.49 -4.21
CA HIS A 339 -15.31 -8.60 -4.60
C HIS A 339 -16.09 -9.85 -5.06
N SER A 340 -17.42 -9.85 -4.99
CA SER A 340 -18.23 -10.94 -5.55
C SER A 340 -18.07 -11.01 -7.07
N GLY A 341 -18.24 -12.20 -7.66
CA GLY A 341 -18.01 -12.41 -9.10
C GLY A 341 -18.72 -11.38 -9.98
N TRP A 342 -20.01 -11.13 -9.74
CA TRP A 342 -20.80 -10.14 -10.49
C TRP A 342 -20.24 -8.71 -10.35
N ASN A 343 -20.01 -8.25 -9.11
CA ASN A 343 -19.53 -6.88 -8.87
C ASN A 343 -18.07 -6.68 -9.30
N LEU A 344 -17.26 -7.74 -9.26
CA LEU A 344 -15.89 -7.73 -9.78
C LEU A 344 -15.91 -7.56 -11.30
N ALA A 345 -16.75 -8.32 -12.02
CA ALA A 345 -16.96 -8.13 -13.45
C ALA A 345 -17.46 -6.71 -13.77
N ALA A 346 -18.44 -6.19 -13.02
CA ALA A 346 -18.91 -4.81 -13.16
C ALA A 346 -17.79 -3.78 -12.98
N SER A 347 -16.83 -4.03 -12.07
CA SER A 347 -15.70 -3.11 -11.87
C SER A 347 -14.78 -3.03 -13.08
N PHE A 348 -14.62 -4.12 -13.84
CA PHE A 348 -13.85 -4.14 -15.08
C PHE A 348 -14.61 -3.46 -16.21
N VAL A 349 -15.92 -3.71 -16.34
CA VAL A 349 -16.79 -3.01 -17.30
C VAL A 349 -16.76 -1.50 -17.07
N PHE A 350 -16.79 -1.05 -15.80
CA PHE A 350 -16.59 0.35 -15.45
C PHE A 350 -15.23 0.88 -15.94
N ALA A 351 -14.14 0.13 -15.68
CA ALA A 351 -12.81 0.56 -16.06
C ALA A 351 -12.66 0.69 -17.59
N ASP A 352 -13.18 -0.30 -18.33
CA ASP A 352 -13.15 -0.32 -19.80
C ASP A 352 -13.96 0.85 -20.38
N TYR A 353 -15.17 1.08 -19.86
CA TYR A 353 -16.00 2.22 -20.25
C TYR A 353 -15.34 3.57 -19.91
N PHE A 354 -14.71 3.67 -18.74
CA PHE A 354 -14.02 4.88 -18.32
C PHE A 354 -12.83 5.20 -19.23
N MET A 355 -12.04 4.22 -19.63
CA MET A 355 -10.92 4.39 -20.57
C MET A 355 -11.42 4.86 -21.95
N GLN A 356 -12.45 4.22 -22.50
CA GLN A 356 -13.07 4.61 -23.77
C GLN A 356 -13.62 6.05 -23.72
N TRP A 357 -14.33 6.39 -22.63
CA TRP A 357 -14.82 7.74 -22.40
C TRP A 357 -13.67 8.76 -22.31
N ALA A 358 -12.61 8.42 -21.55
CA ALA A 358 -11.45 9.29 -21.36
C ALA A 358 -10.74 9.61 -22.69
N GLU A 359 -10.62 8.63 -23.59
CA GLU A 359 -10.06 8.82 -24.94
C GLU A 359 -10.86 9.80 -25.79
N SER A 360 -12.19 9.79 -25.67
CA SER A 360 -13.09 10.71 -26.38
C SER A 360 -13.28 12.07 -25.70
N SER A 361 -12.85 12.21 -24.45
CA SER A 361 -13.06 13.40 -23.63
C SER A 361 -11.90 14.39 -23.72
N SER A 362 -12.13 15.64 -23.29
CA SER A 362 -11.06 16.63 -23.11
C SER A 362 -10.02 16.24 -22.05
N LEU A 363 -10.26 15.19 -21.25
CA LEU A 363 -9.32 14.71 -20.24
C LEU A 363 -8.20 13.83 -20.83
N ARG A 364 -8.24 13.50 -22.12
CA ARG A 364 -7.22 12.68 -22.81
C ARG A 364 -5.78 13.16 -22.56
N GLY A 365 -5.57 14.47 -22.44
CA GLY A 365 -4.25 15.07 -22.17
C GLY A 365 -3.94 15.34 -20.70
N MET A 366 -4.93 15.25 -19.79
CA MET A 366 -4.76 15.64 -18.39
C MET A 366 -4.31 14.50 -17.46
N MET A 367 -4.36 13.25 -17.94
CA MET A 367 -4.18 12.09 -17.07
C MET A 367 -2.97 11.25 -17.52
N PRO A 368 -1.98 11.02 -16.64
CA PRO A 368 -0.85 10.14 -16.95
C PRO A 368 -1.35 8.73 -17.30
N LYS A 369 -0.82 8.13 -18.37
CA LYS A 369 -1.21 6.78 -18.84
C LYS A 369 -1.17 5.72 -17.72
N GLN A 370 -0.20 5.82 -16.80
CA GLN A 370 -0.06 4.90 -15.65
C GLN A 370 -1.25 4.95 -14.67
N LYS A 371 -1.93 6.10 -14.52
CA LYS A 371 -3.12 6.24 -13.66
C LYS A 371 -4.41 5.76 -14.33
N MET A 372 -4.32 5.40 -15.61
CA MET A 372 -5.42 4.93 -16.45
C MET A 372 -5.32 3.43 -16.75
N SER A 373 -4.61 2.65 -15.93
CA SER A 373 -4.68 1.19 -16.09
C SER A 373 -6.04 0.66 -15.66
N ARG A 374 -6.51 -0.36 -16.39
CA ARG A 374 -7.77 -1.06 -16.14
C ARG A 374 -7.91 -1.48 -14.67
N ASP A 375 -6.84 -2.04 -14.10
CA ASP A 375 -6.83 -2.52 -12.72
C ASP A 375 -6.92 -1.38 -11.70
N THR A 376 -6.21 -0.26 -11.95
CA THR A 376 -6.27 0.91 -11.07
C THR A 376 -7.67 1.50 -11.04
N LEU A 377 -8.34 1.60 -12.19
CA LEU A 377 -9.70 2.13 -12.30
C LEU A 377 -10.74 1.17 -11.68
N SER A 378 -10.62 -0.14 -11.93
CA SER A 378 -11.45 -1.17 -11.28
C SER A 378 -11.32 -1.08 -9.76
N PHE A 379 -10.09 -0.97 -9.25
CA PHE A 379 -9.83 -0.84 -7.82
C PHE A 379 -10.39 0.46 -7.24
N ALA A 380 -10.25 1.58 -7.95
CA ALA A 380 -10.82 2.86 -7.54
C ALA A 380 -12.36 2.82 -7.46
N PHE A 381 -13.02 2.11 -8.39
CA PHE A 381 -14.46 1.85 -8.36
C PHE A 381 -14.85 1.00 -7.14
N ARG A 382 -14.17 -0.13 -6.91
CA ARG A 382 -14.46 -1.03 -5.78
C ARG A 382 -14.34 -0.33 -4.43
N LYS A 383 -13.34 0.55 -4.26
CA LYS A 383 -13.22 1.42 -3.07
C LYS A 383 -14.42 2.33 -2.84
N ARG A 384 -15.11 2.74 -3.91
CA ARG A 384 -16.30 3.61 -3.85
C ARG A 384 -17.60 2.84 -3.69
N PHE A 385 -17.62 1.55 -4.04
CA PHE A 385 -18.80 0.70 -4.00
C PHE A 385 -19.52 0.74 -2.65
N TYR A 386 -18.82 0.63 -1.52
CA TYR A 386 -19.46 0.67 -0.20
C TYR A 386 -20.21 1.98 0.08
N ARG A 387 -19.71 3.11 -0.45
CA ARG A 387 -20.40 4.40 -0.33
C ARG A 387 -21.63 4.44 -1.23
N LEU A 388 -21.55 3.87 -2.43
CA LEU A 388 -22.68 3.76 -3.36
C LEU A 388 -23.79 2.89 -2.77
N GLN A 389 -23.42 1.73 -2.21
CA GLN A 389 -24.34 0.81 -1.55
C GLN A 389 -25.07 1.48 -0.38
N ALA A 390 -24.35 2.24 0.46
CA ALA A 390 -24.98 2.99 1.55
C ALA A 390 -25.95 4.07 1.05
N GLN A 391 -25.61 4.77 -0.05
CA GLN A 391 -26.51 5.75 -0.68
C GLN A 391 -27.74 5.07 -1.28
N TYR A 392 -27.57 3.89 -1.88
CA TYR A 392 -28.62 3.13 -2.53
C TYR A 392 -29.71 2.75 -1.52
N TRP A 393 -29.31 2.12 -0.42
CA TRP A 393 -30.25 1.73 0.63
C TRP A 393 -30.93 2.93 1.31
N LYS A 394 -30.24 4.07 1.41
CA LYS A 394 -30.86 5.31 1.89
C LYS A 394 -31.95 5.80 0.93
N SER A 395 -31.70 5.76 -0.38
CA SER A 395 -32.67 6.14 -1.41
C SER A 395 -33.88 5.19 -1.41
N VAL A 396 -33.65 3.88 -1.35
CA VAL A 396 -34.74 2.88 -1.26
C VAL A 396 -35.61 3.10 -0.02
N ALA A 397 -34.99 3.32 1.15
CA ALA A 397 -35.73 3.61 2.39
C ALA A 397 -36.54 4.91 2.30
N SER A 398 -36.05 5.94 1.61
CA SER A 398 -36.78 7.21 1.45
C SER A 398 -37.98 7.14 0.50
N GLN A 399 -38.05 6.13 -0.36
CA GLN A 399 -39.16 5.93 -1.31
C GLN A 399 -40.30 5.11 -0.75
N GLN A 400 -40.07 4.38 0.34
CA GLN A 400 -41.16 3.72 1.04
C GLN A 400 -42.05 4.82 1.65
N PRO A 401 -43.36 4.83 1.36
CA PRO A 401 -44.26 5.81 1.96
C PRO A 401 -44.13 5.71 3.48
N PRO A 402 -44.08 6.85 4.20
CA PRO A 402 -43.96 6.83 5.65
C PRO A 402 -45.11 5.97 6.18
N VAL A 403 -44.78 4.79 6.69
CA VAL A 403 -45.75 3.85 7.25
C VAL A 403 -46.44 4.62 8.36
N GLN A 404 -47.71 4.98 8.14
CA GLN A 404 -48.47 5.80 9.07
C GLN A 404 -48.44 5.14 10.44
N ASN A 405 -47.86 5.89 11.38
CA ASN A 405 -47.70 5.64 12.81
C ASN A 405 -48.68 4.60 13.37
N VAL A 406 -48.20 3.37 13.53
CA VAL A 406 -48.83 2.37 14.40
C VAL A 406 -48.69 2.87 15.86
N PRO A 407 -49.70 2.74 16.72
CA PRO A 407 -49.73 3.38 18.05
C PRO A 407 -48.53 3.03 18.93
N VAL A 408 -48.13 4.02 19.73
CA VAL A 408 -46.92 4.17 20.58
C VAL A 408 -46.66 3.02 21.60
N GLY A 409 -47.49 1.98 21.65
CA GLY A 409 -47.31 0.80 22.52
C GLY A 409 -46.30 -0.26 22.05
N LEU A 410 -45.84 -0.21 20.79
CA LEU A 410 -44.86 -1.16 20.21
C LEU A 410 -43.39 -0.72 20.31
N SER A 411 -43.13 0.46 20.89
CA SER A 411 -41.82 1.13 20.97
C SER A 411 -40.67 0.26 21.51
N VAL A 412 -40.93 -0.57 22.53
CA VAL A 412 -39.89 -1.42 23.14
C VAL A 412 -39.41 -2.53 22.19
N HIS A 413 -40.30 -3.07 21.36
CA HIS A 413 -39.93 -4.08 20.36
C HIS A 413 -39.13 -3.47 19.21
N THR A 414 -39.45 -2.26 18.78
CA THR A 414 -38.73 -1.55 17.72
C THR A 414 -37.31 -1.17 18.16
N ILE A 415 -37.13 -0.65 19.38
CA ILE A 415 -35.80 -0.34 19.93
C ILE A 415 -34.94 -1.61 20.03
N SER A 416 -35.52 -2.73 20.47
CA SER A 416 -34.83 -4.02 20.53
C SER A 416 -34.40 -4.51 19.15
N GLN A 417 -35.26 -4.35 18.14
CA GLN A 417 -34.96 -4.74 16.77
C GLN A 417 -33.86 -3.87 16.14
N GLU A 418 -33.95 -2.55 16.25
CA GLU A 418 -32.91 -1.63 15.76
C GLU A 418 -31.57 -1.87 16.46
N CYS A 419 -31.58 -2.18 17.76
CA CYS A 419 -30.37 -2.58 18.48
C CYS A 419 -29.78 -3.90 17.94
N ARG A 420 -30.62 -4.89 17.65
CA ARG A 420 -30.18 -6.16 17.03
C ARG A 420 -29.61 -5.94 15.63
N GLU A 421 -30.25 -5.12 14.81
CA GLU A 421 -29.79 -4.80 13.46
C GLU A 421 -28.49 -4.02 13.47
N ARG A 422 -28.37 -2.98 14.31
CA ARG A 422 -27.11 -2.25 14.53
C ARG A 422 -26.00 -3.18 14.98
N ARG A 423 -26.30 -4.12 15.89
CA ARG A 423 -25.33 -5.14 16.33
C ARG A 423 -24.92 -6.05 15.18
N ARG A 424 -25.88 -6.58 14.39
CA ARG A 424 -25.59 -7.43 13.22
C ARG A 424 -24.74 -6.70 12.18
N HIS A 425 -25.07 -5.44 11.89
CA HIS A 425 -24.31 -4.62 10.96
C HIS A 425 -22.88 -4.32 11.45
N ARG A 426 -22.69 -4.08 12.76
CA ARG A 426 -21.34 -3.96 13.35
C ARG A 426 -20.54 -5.25 13.23
N LYS A 427 -21.16 -6.41 13.47
CA LYS A 427 -20.51 -7.73 13.31
C LYS A 427 -20.08 -7.94 11.85
N LYS A 428 -20.98 -7.69 10.89
CA LYS A 428 -20.68 -7.76 9.45
C LYS A 428 -19.53 -6.84 9.05
N ARG A 429 -19.55 -5.58 9.47
CA ARG A 429 -18.45 -4.64 9.19
C ARG A 429 -17.12 -5.07 9.79
N ARG A 430 -17.11 -5.67 10.98
CA ARG A 430 -15.87 -6.19 11.59
C ARG A 430 -15.33 -7.38 10.79
N PHE A 431 -16.20 -8.28 10.35
CA PHE A 431 -15.86 -9.38 9.48
C PHE A 431 -15.22 -8.87 8.16
N GLU A 432 -15.88 -7.94 7.48
CA GLU A 432 -15.37 -7.35 6.23
C GLU A 432 -14.03 -6.61 6.44
N ASN A 433 -13.90 -5.82 7.51
CA ASN A 433 -12.65 -5.13 7.82
C ASN A 433 -11.49 -6.13 8.06
N ARG A 434 -11.76 -7.28 8.67
CA ARG A 434 -10.73 -8.32 8.83
C ARG A 434 -10.35 -8.96 7.51
N GLN A 435 -11.30 -9.16 6.59
CA GLN A 435 -10.99 -9.58 5.22
C GLN A 435 -10.08 -8.56 4.52
N ASP A 436 -10.38 -7.26 4.64
CA ASP A 436 -9.53 -6.19 4.08
C ASP A 436 -8.11 -6.23 4.66
N ILE A 437 -7.96 -6.51 5.95
CA ILE A 437 -6.65 -6.64 6.60
C ILE A 437 -5.91 -7.87 6.09
N ILE A 438 -6.55 -9.04 6.02
CA ILE A 438 -5.92 -10.25 5.47
C ILE A 438 -5.42 -9.99 4.03
N LEU A 439 -6.23 -9.35 3.18
CA LEU A 439 -5.86 -9.01 1.81
C LEU A 439 -4.73 -7.97 1.72
N ALA A 440 -4.54 -7.15 2.76
CA ALA A 440 -3.47 -6.16 2.82
C ALA A 440 -2.13 -6.75 3.31
N HIS A 441 -2.12 -8.03 3.71
CA HIS A 441 -0.96 -8.76 4.22
C HIS A 441 -0.68 -9.98 3.31
N PRO A 442 -0.12 -9.77 2.10
CA PRO A 442 0.13 -10.85 1.14
C PRO A 442 1.15 -11.88 1.67
N GLU A 443 1.94 -11.53 2.68
CA GLU A 443 2.86 -12.44 3.36
C GLU A 443 2.16 -13.47 4.27
N TRP A 444 0.84 -13.38 4.46
CA TRP A 444 0.08 -14.34 5.26
C TRP A 444 -0.37 -15.54 4.41
N ASP A 445 -0.26 -16.74 5.00
CA ASP A 445 -0.73 -18.00 4.41
C ASP A 445 -2.21 -17.92 4.01
N THR A 446 -2.59 -18.52 2.88
CA THR A 446 -3.98 -18.52 2.37
C THR A 446 -4.98 -19.09 3.37
N GLY A 447 -4.53 -19.93 4.30
CA GLY A 447 -5.33 -20.44 5.41
C GLY A 447 -5.90 -19.35 6.33
N TYR A 448 -5.33 -18.13 6.38
CA TYR A 448 -5.96 -17.01 7.09
C TYR A 448 -7.31 -16.64 6.47
N TRP A 449 -7.35 -16.57 5.13
CA TRP A 449 -8.56 -16.23 4.40
C TRP A 449 -9.60 -17.34 4.55
N GLU A 450 -9.23 -18.58 4.25
CA GLU A 450 -10.12 -19.74 4.29
C GLU A 450 -10.70 -19.93 5.70
N ALA A 451 -9.87 -19.88 6.74
CA ALA A 451 -10.32 -20.05 8.10
C ALA A 451 -11.19 -18.89 8.58
N HIS A 452 -10.88 -17.64 8.20
CA HIS A 452 -11.70 -16.48 8.53
C HIS A 452 -13.06 -16.52 7.82
N GLU A 453 -13.10 -16.92 6.55
CA GLU A 453 -14.32 -17.08 5.77
C GLU A 453 -15.22 -18.16 6.37
N ALA A 454 -14.67 -19.34 6.65
CA ALA A 454 -15.40 -20.44 7.29
C ALA A 454 -15.94 -20.06 8.68
N LEU A 455 -15.20 -19.24 9.44
CA LEU A 455 -15.63 -18.75 10.74
C LEU A 455 -16.88 -17.84 10.66
N GLY A 456 -17.05 -17.14 9.54
CA GLY A 456 -18.21 -16.31 9.24
C GLY A 456 -18.42 -15.13 10.21
N VAL A 457 -19.52 -14.40 10.01
CA VAL A 457 -19.84 -13.20 10.82
C VAL A 457 -20.11 -13.55 12.29
N ASP A 458 -20.72 -14.71 12.54
CA ASP A 458 -21.09 -15.13 13.90
C ASP A 458 -19.91 -15.67 14.70
N GLY A 459 -18.96 -16.37 14.08
CA GLY A 459 -17.76 -16.86 14.75
C GLY A 459 -16.67 -15.79 14.94
N THR A 460 -16.70 -14.73 14.13
CA THR A 460 -15.75 -13.61 14.21
C THR A 460 -16.14 -12.58 15.27
N SER A 461 -17.38 -12.56 15.76
CA SER A 461 -17.78 -11.52 16.72
C SER A 461 -17.28 -11.79 18.14
N SER A 462 -16.18 -11.15 18.51
CA SER A 462 -15.89 -10.88 19.92
C SER A 462 -16.90 -9.85 20.40
N ASP A 463 -17.93 -10.23 21.15
CA ASP A 463 -18.83 -9.26 21.76
C ASP A 463 -17.95 -8.35 22.65
N GLU A 464 -17.73 -7.11 22.24
CA GLU A 464 -17.13 -6.11 23.11
C GLU A 464 -18.18 -5.84 24.19
N SER A 465 -17.79 -5.70 25.45
CA SER A 465 -18.71 -5.26 26.49
C SER A 465 -19.14 -3.83 26.19
N GLU A 466 -20.28 -3.69 25.52
CA GLU A 466 -20.96 -2.41 25.32
C GLU A 466 -21.72 -2.07 26.58
N ASP A 467 -21.00 -1.66 27.62
CA ASP A 467 -21.62 -0.71 28.53
C ASP A 467 -21.55 0.64 27.80
N GLU A 468 -22.64 0.98 27.10
CA GLU A 468 -22.81 2.27 26.38
C GLU A 468 -22.63 3.49 27.31
N THR A 469 -22.59 3.25 28.63
CA THR A 469 -22.42 4.22 29.71
C THR A 469 -20.97 4.58 30.04
N CYS A 470 -19.95 3.88 29.56
CA CYS A 470 -18.57 4.21 29.88
C CYS A 470 -17.91 5.10 28.82
N SER A 471 -17.64 6.36 29.19
CA SER A 471 -16.85 7.36 28.45
C SER A 471 -15.39 6.98 28.20
N THR A 472 -14.99 5.77 28.58
CA THR A 472 -13.62 5.29 28.45
C THR A 472 -13.47 4.56 27.13
N ASN A 473 -12.44 4.91 26.36
CA ASN A 473 -12.11 4.24 25.10
C ASN A 473 -11.44 2.89 25.32
N ARG A 474 -11.84 2.18 26.38
CA ARG A 474 -11.29 0.91 26.81
C ARG A 474 -12.42 -0.09 26.81
N PHE A 475 -12.17 -1.28 26.27
CA PHE A 475 -13.18 -2.34 26.24
C PHE A 475 -12.58 -3.69 26.61
N TYR A 476 -13.40 -4.55 27.19
CA TYR A 476 -13.06 -5.95 27.38
C TYR A 476 -13.56 -6.77 26.20
N ARG A 477 -12.77 -7.78 25.80
CA ARG A 477 -13.23 -8.83 24.90
C ARG A 477 -14.04 -9.84 25.70
N ILE A 478 -15.24 -10.18 25.26
CA ILE A 478 -15.96 -11.33 25.81
C ILE A 478 -15.36 -12.61 25.21
N PRO A 479 -14.74 -13.50 26.02
CA PRO A 479 -14.15 -14.74 25.53
C PRO A 479 -15.22 -15.71 25.01
N GLN A 480 -14.84 -16.48 23.99
CA GLN A 480 -15.65 -17.54 23.38
C GLN A 480 -15.02 -18.90 23.74
N PRO A 481 -15.43 -19.53 24.85
CA PRO A 481 -14.75 -20.72 25.35
C PRO A 481 -14.85 -21.92 24.40
N TRP A 482 -15.86 -21.95 23.53
CA TRP A 482 -16.03 -22.96 22.50
C TRP A 482 -15.01 -22.84 21.36
N ARG A 483 -14.36 -21.68 21.16
CA ARG A 483 -13.48 -21.44 20.02
C ARG A 483 -12.07 -21.94 20.31
N SER A 484 -11.46 -22.63 19.37
CA SER A 484 -10.13 -23.20 19.55
C SER A 484 -9.08 -22.10 19.74
N ARG A 485 -8.04 -22.39 20.55
CA ARG A 485 -6.97 -21.42 20.85
C ARG A 485 -6.23 -20.97 19.58
N ARG A 486 -6.17 -21.82 18.54
CA ARG A 486 -5.56 -21.51 17.24
C ARG A 486 -6.34 -20.41 16.50
N ILE A 487 -7.66 -20.56 16.36
CA ILE A 487 -8.52 -19.53 15.76
C ILE A 487 -8.46 -18.24 16.58
N ASP A 488 -8.42 -18.35 17.91
CA ASP A 488 -8.29 -17.19 18.79
C ASP A 488 -7.02 -16.38 18.54
N ARG A 489 -5.87 -17.05 18.35
CA ARG A 489 -4.59 -16.42 18.00
C ARG A 489 -4.64 -15.80 16.61
N MET A 490 -5.21 -16.51 15.64
CA MET A 490 -5.40 -16.02 14.27
C MET A 490 -6.18 -14.71 14.25
N VAL A 491 -7.36 -14.70 14.86
CA VAL A 491 -8.21 -13.50 14.95
C VAL A 491 -7.50 -12.39 15.71
N GLY A 492 -6.75 -12.73 16.77
CA GLY A 492 -5.91 -11.79 17.51
C GLY A 492 -4.90 -11.09 16.60
N ARG A 493 -4.12 -11.85 15.82
CA ARG A 493 -3.12 -11.29 14.89
C ARG A 493 -3.74 -10.38 13.83
N ILE A 494 -4.92 -10.73 13.30
CA ILE A 494 -5.64 -9.87 12.35
C ILE A 494 -6.06 -8.55 13.02
N ASP A 495 -6.60 -8.62 14.25
CA ASP A 495 -6.97 -7.43 15.00
C ASP A 495 -5.74 -6.57 15.37
N ASP A 496 -4.60 -7.19 15.73
CA ASP A 496 -3.36 -6.49 16.05
C ASP A 496 -2.78 -5.76 14.83
N ALA A 497 -2.80 -6.40 13.66
CA ALA A 497 -2.40 -5.78 12.39
C ALA A 497 -3.29 -4.59 12.01
N ARG A 498 -4.62 -4.72 12.21
CA ARG A 498 -5.56 -3.61 12.05
C ARG A 498 -5.21 -2.46 12.99
N ASP A 499 -4.94 -2.77 14.25
CA ASP A 499 -4.67 -1.78 15.29
C ASP A 499 -3.31 -1.09 15.06
N GLU A 500 -2.31 -1.82 14.56
CA GLU A 500 -1.04 -1.30 14.07
C GLU A 500 -1.24 -0.36 12.87
N ALA A 501 -2.00 -0.78 11.86
CA ALA A 501 -2.33 0.07 10.71
C ALA A 501 -3.09 1.33 11.13
N ALA A 502 -3.99 1.23 12.11
CA ALA A 502 -4.71 2.36 12.68
C ALA A 502 -3.77 3.30 13.45
N ARG A 503 -2.81 2.76 14.23
CA ARG A 503 -1.77 3.54 14.93
C ARG A 503 -0.88 4.28 13.95
N ARG A 504 -0.39 3.62 12.89
CA ARG A 504 0.41 4.23 11.81
C ARG A 504 -0.30 5.40 11.15
N LYS A 505 -1.61 5.27 10.87
CA LYS A 505 -2.42 6.33 10.24
C LYS A 505 -2.76 7.52 11.16
N ARG A 506 -2.60 7.40 12.48
CA ARG A 506 -3.18 8.34 13.47
C ARG A 506 -2.15 9.11 14.30
N ARG A 507 -0.96 9.40 13.77
CA ARG A 507 -0.10 10.45 14.37
C ARG A 507 -0.74 11.85 14.43
N PHE A 508 -1.96 12.02 13.92
CA PHE A 508 -2.77 13.24 14.09
C PHE A 508 -4.05 12.98 14.91
N ILE A 509 -4.12 13.60 16.10
CA ILE A 509 -5.21 13.56 17.10
C ILE A 509 -6.55 14.13 16.58
N ARG A 510 -6.58 14.71 15.37
CA ARG A 510 -7.71 15.54 14.90
C ARG A 510 -9.00 14.80 14.51
N SER A 511 -8.99 13.48 14.37
CA SER A 511 -10.24 12.74 14.16
C SER A 511 -10.84 12.45 15.53
N GLY A 512 -11.89 13.19 15.92
CA GLY A 512 -12.63 13.04 17.20
C GLY A 512 -13.24 11.65 17.47
N ARG A 513 -12.78 10.61 16.78
CA ARG A 513 -13.12 9.21 16.98
C ARG A 513 -12.00 8.54 17.76
N VAL A 514 -12.11 8.53 19.08
CA VAL A 514 -11.05 8.00 19.94
C VAL A 514 -10.87 6.50 19.71
N PHE A 515 -9.61 6.05 19.70
CA PHE A 515 -9.26 4.66 19.46
C PHE A 515 -9.68 3.80 20.64
N ARG A 516 -10.42 2.72 20.37
CA ARG A 516 -10.83 1.76 21.38
C ARG A 516 -9.66 0.83 21.68
N VAL A 517 -9.18 0.82 22.91
CA VAL A 517 -8.11 -0.04 23.40
C VAL A 517 -8.71 -1.25 24.09
N ARG A 518 -8.35 -2.45 23.63
CA ARG A 518 -8.68 -3.68 24.35
C ARG A 518 -7.82 -3.77 25.61
N ILE A 519 -8.45 -3.87 26.78
CA ILE A 519 -7.72 -3.96 28.06
C ILE A 519 -7.56 -5.37 28.60
N GLY A 520 -8.23 -6.34 27.96
CA GLY A 520 -8.15 -7.75 28.34
C GLY A 520 -9.43 -8.49 27.97
N ASP A 521 -9.59 -9.65 28.59
CA ASP A 521 -10.83 -10.43 28.52
C ASP A 521 -11.77 -10.03 29.65
N HIS A 522 -13.07 -10.08 29.39
CA HIS A 522 -14.08 -9.69 30.35
C HIS A 522 -14.05 -10.66 31.53
N PRO A 523 -13.99 -10.19 32.79
CA PRO A 523 -13.78 -11.06 33.95
C PRO A 523 -14.94 -12.05 34.18
N THR A 524 -16.18 -11.63 33.94
CA THR A 524 -17.38 -12.45 34.24
C THR A 524 -18.17 -12.92 33.02
N LYS A 525 -18.36 -12.08 32.00
CA LYS A 525 -19.12 -12.40 30.78
C LYS A 525 -18.33 -13.37 29.89
N LYS A 526 -18.99 -14.43 29.41
CA LYS A 526 -18.50 -15.36 28.38
C LYS A 526 -19.61 -15.57 27.34
N ASN A 527 -19.25 -15.73 26.07
CA ASN A 527 -20.22 -16.04 25.02
C ASN A 527 -20.18 -17.55 24.72
N THR A 528 -21.16 -18.28 25.25
CA THR A 528 -21.31 -19.73 25.08
C THR A 528 -22.14 -20.13 23.86
N LYS A 529 -22.62 -19.16 23.05
CA LYS A 529 -23.38 -19.46 21.83
C LYS A 529 -22.43 -20.01 20.77
N VAL A 530 -22.65 -21.26 20.38
CA VAL A 530 -21.82 -21.96 19.40
C VAL A 530 -22.46 -21.87 18.01
N PRO A 531 -21.74 -21.39 16.98
CA PRO A 531 -22.18 -21.50 15.60
C PRO A 531 -22.13 -22.98 15.15
N PRO A 532 -23.23 -23.55 14.63
CA PRO A 532 -23.20 -24.87 14.01
C PRO A 532 -22.50 -24.79 12.64
N GLY A 533 -22.00 -25.93 12.15
CA GLY A 533 -21.45 -26.11 10.81
C GLY A 533 -19.99 -25.70 10.64
N LEU A 534 -19.29 -25.28 11.70
CA LEU A 534 -17.86 -24.96 11.59
C LEU A 534 -17.01 -26.24 11.51
N PRO A 535 -15.78 -26.15 10.97
CA PRO A 535 -14.83 -27.25 11.02
C PRO A 535 -14.54 -27.72 12.44
N LEU A 536 -14.30 -29.03 12.63
CA LEU A 536 -14.18 -29.59 13.97
C LEU A 536 -13.00 -28.99 14.78
N ASP A 537 -11.92 -28.61 14.12
CA ASP A 537 -10.74 -27.96 14.70
C ASP A 537 -10.95 -26.47 15.07
N PHE A 538 -12.09 -25.89 14.72
CA PHE A 538 -12.47 -24.55 15.17
C PHE A 538 -13.03 -24.57 16.59
N TYR A 539 -13.42 -25.76 17.07
CA TYR A 539 -13.91 -25.94 18.41
C TYR A 539 -12.79 -26.31 19.38
N ASN A 540 -12.86 -25.78 20.59
CA ASN A 540 -11.95 -26.13 21.67
C ASN A 540 -12.29 -27.54 22.19
N ALA A 541 -11.37 -28.49 22.02
CA ALA A 541 -11.55 -29.88 22.42
C ALA A 541 -11.83 -30.05 23.93
N GLU A 542 -11.15 -29.29 24.80
CA GLU A 542 -11.39 -29.30 26.24
C GLU A 542 -12.83 -28.84 26.53
N TRP A 543 -13.26 -27.77 25.87
CA TRP A 543 -14.62 -27.24 26.04
C TRP A 543 -15.70 -28.21 25.55
N LEU A 544 -15.49 -28.84 24.39
CA LEU A 544 -16.40 -29.85 23.85
C LEU A 544 -16.51 -31.07 24.75
N SER A 545 -15.40 -31.51 25.38
CA SER A 545 -15.42 -32.65 26.30
C SER A 545 -16.30 -32.40 27.53
N MET A 546 -16.41 -31.15 27.97
CA MET A 546 -17.28 -30.74 29.07
C MET A 546 -18.75 -30.56 28.66
N HIS A 547 -19.06 -30.50 27.35
CA HIS A 547 -20.39 -30.20 26.82
C HIS A 547 -20.78 -31.21 25.71
N PRO A 548 -20.83 -32.52 26.02
CA PRO A 548 -21.10 -33.57 25.03
C PRO A 548 -22.46 -33.43 24.33
N GLU A 549 -23.43 -32.79 24.98
CA GLU A 549 -24.76 -32.49 24.42
C GLU A 549 -24.70 -31.57 23.19
N ILE A 550 -23.65 -30.73 23.09
CA ILE A 550 -23.48 -29.76 22.01
C ILE A 550 -22.93 -30.44 20.75
N ILE A 551 -22.10 -31.47 20.90
CA ILE A 551 -21.46 -32.19 19.78
C ILE A 551 -22.51 -32.69 18.77
N LYS A 552 -23.65 -33.18 19.27
CA LYS A 552 -24.77 -33.67 18.43
C LYS A 552 -25.39 -32.58 17.55
N GLN A 553 -25.21 -31.31 17.90
CA GLN A 553 -25.81 -30.15 17.23
C GLN A 553 -24.85 -29.44 16.27
N LEU A 554 -23.55 -29.79 16.30
CA LEU A 554 -22.54 -29.05 15.53
C LEU A 554 -22.57 -29.32 14.04
N ALA A 555 -22.92 -30.54 13.61
CA ALA A 555 -22.85 -30.96 12.20
C ALA A 555 -21.57 -30.44 11.49
N PRO A 556 -20.37 -30.80 12.00
CA PRO A 556 -19.13 -30.15 11.60
C PRO A 556 -18.79 -30.39 10.13
N THR A 557 -18.23 -29.37 9.50
CA THR A 557 -17.66 -29.46 8.16
C THR A 557 -16.25 -30.08 8.20
N PRO A 558 -15.69 -30.49 7.04
CA PRO A 558 -14.32 -30.99 6.97
C PRO A 558 -13.31 -30.01 7.55
N PHE A 559 -12.19 -30.54 8.05
CA PHE A 559 -11.09 -29.74 8.59
C PHE A 559 -10.59 -28.71 7.58
N ILE A 560 -10.33 -27.49 8.06
CA ILE A 560 -9.70 -26.42 7.29
C ILE A 560 -8.38 -26.10 7.97
N ARG A 561 -7.31 -25.99 7.19
CA ARG A 561 -5.97 -25.71 7.72
C ARG A 561 -5.97 -24.35 8.41
N ILE A 562 -5.86 -24.34 9.74
CA ILE A 562 -5.65 -23.11 10.51
C ILE A 562 -4.15 -22.77 10.46
N PRO A 563 -3.75 -21.55 10.06
CA PRO A 563 -2.35 -21.13 10.02
C PRO A 563 -1.62 -21.42 11.33
N GLU A 564 -0.36 -21.82 11.22
CA GLU A 564 0.50 -22.02 12.38
C GLU A 564 1.14 -20.69 12.81
N PHE A 565 1.31 -20.52 14.12
CA PHE A 565 1.89 -19.32 14.71
C PHE A 565 3.20 -19.73 15.37
N ASN A 566 4.33 -19.38 14.75
CA ASN A 566 5.62 -19.39 15.43
C ASN A 566 5.56 -18.31 16.50
N ALA A 567 5.66 -18.73 17.76
CA ALA A 567 5.55 -17.87 18.93
C ALA A 567 6.77 -16.97 19.11
#